data_AF-A4BW76-F1
#
_entry.id   AF-A4BW76-F1
#
_cell.length_a   1.000
_cell.length_b   1.000
_cell.length_c   1.000
_cell.angle_alpha   90.00
_cell.angle_beta   90.00
_cell.angle_gamma   90.00
#
_symmetry.space_group_name_H-M   'P 1'
#
loop_
_entity.id
_entity.type
_entity.pdbx_description
1 polymer ?
#
loop_
_entity_poly.entity_id
_entity_poly.type
_entity_poly.pdbx_seq_one_letter_code
_entity_poly.pdbx_strand_id
1 'polypeptide(L)'
;MGTDYAQILLDVQKKSNIAITNIRDVKCLKEEIESFKDLKIGFNTLRRLFGFLQKTKPTLATLNTLAGYLEFRSYASYLSNKLNFDTWYFQQKLLLIQQKKNLNKEDLTTLKQGLEQHQNIVYVAYFVANLIQINKLGVLHDFFKRIDLKDRMDSDLLKFATIVTHSFYGVDPSEVYAIYKGLMPYESFRIAVPFLYIDYSHLNGIYLEVLALVEENSKCTSDLLFVGLMRFYQQFYSLESFGGHEIEFPEKFNKLSPVLKGRYFAYKIMASNFVDNALKNAVFKECKKIKVHLFVEEVLPALMIKEEYEILSALSEKYYEEIFESANWSSKTTNSMYLVALATINWHKKAFKTAKINLELVALAEVELSYYDYISLFYYLTKMKISHAEKETTVNAMAFFMVTQLVSKTGFVKFLAASEKYILK
;
A
#
# COMPACT_ATOMS: atom_id res chain seq x y z
N MET A 1 8.97 -24.79 1.61
CA MET A 1 8.32 -25.07 2.90
C MET A 1 8.03 -26.56 3.01
N GLY A 2 8.91 -27.32 3.66
CA GLY A 2 8.63 -28.73 3.99
C GLY A 2 7.64 -28.76 5.14
N THR A 3 6.39 -29.12 4.87
CA THR A 3 5.34 -29.33 5.88
C THR A 3 5.66 -30.58 6.70
N ASP A 4 6.61 -30.46 7.63
CA ASP A 4 6.80 -31.50 8.64
C ASP A 4 5.62 -31.44 9.60
N TYR A 5 4.79 -32.48 9.59
CA TYR A 5 3.67 -32.67 10.50
C TYR A 5 4.14 -32.92 11.94
N ALA A 6 5.44 -32.82 12.22
CA ALA A 6 6.04 -32.89 13.54
C ALA A 6 5.33 -32.00 14.57
N GLN A 7 4.95 -30.76 14.21
CA GLN A 7 4.32 -29.87 15.19
C GLN A 7 2.96 -30.38 15.67
N ILE A 8 2.10 -30.87 14.75
CA ILE A 8 0.80 -31.39 15.16
C ILE A 8 0.95 -32.63 16.04
N LEU A 9 1.99 -33.44 15.83
CA LEU A 9 2.32 -34.57 16.70
C LEU A 9 2.79 -34.12 18.08
N LEU A 10 3.57 -33.04 18.18
CA LEU A 10 3.97 -32.46 19.47
C LEU A 10 2.76 -31.91 20.22
N ASP A 11 1.86 -31.20 19.54
CA ASP A 11 0.68 -30.62 20.18
C ASP A 11 -0.32 -31.68 20.62
N VAL A 12 -0.46 -32.78 19.86
CA VAL A 12 -1.25 -33.96 20.25
C VAL A 12 -0.69 -34.60 21.53
N GLN A 13 0.62 -34.76 21.64
CA GLN A 13 1.26 -35.26 22.87
C GLN A 13 1.06 -34.33 24.07
N LYS A 14 1.11 -33.02 23.85
CA LYS A 14 0.85 -32.03 24.90
C LYS A 14 -0.60 -32.09 25.38
N LYS A 15 -1.56 -32.17 24.46
CA LYS A 15 -2.99 -32.26 24.80
C LYS A 15 -3.32 -33.54 25.56
N SER A 16 -2.80 -34.68 25.11
CA SER A 16 -3.03 -35.97 25.78
C SER A 16 -2.23 -36.11 27.07
N ASN A 17 -1.21 -35.28 27.28
CA ASN A 17 -0.21 -35.42 28.33
C ASN A 17 0.52 -36.78 28.29
N ILE A 18 0.72 -37.33 27.07
CA ILE A 18 1.41 -38.60 26.83
C ILE A 18 2.68 -38.33 26.01
N ALA A 19 3.85 -38.53 26.63
CA ALA A 19 5.12 -38.53 25.92
C ALA A 19 5.35 -39.89 25.25
N ILE A 20 5.52 -39.91 23.93
CA ILE A 20 5.66 -41.14 23.16
C ILE A 20 7.13 -41.58 23.14
N THR A 21 7.45 -42.61 23.91
CA THR A 21 8.80 -43.21 24.00
C THR A 21 8.82 -44.67 23.57
N ASN A 22 7.68 -45.36 23.65
CA ASN A 22 7.55 -46.77 23.33
C ASN A 22 6.18 -47.08 22.67
N ILE A 23 6.00 -48.33 22.23
CA ILE A 23 4.79 -48.78 21.51
C ILE A 23 3.53 -48.76 22.39
N ARG A 24 3.67 -48.96 23.71
CA ARG A 24 2.55 -48.91 24.65
C ARG A 24 1.97 -47.50 24.72
N ASP A 25 2.82 -46.48 24.72
CA ASP A 25 2.40 -45.07 24.73
C ASP A 25 1.57 -44.74 23.48
N VAL A 26 1.92 -45.29 22.32
CA VAL A 26 1.15 -45.14 21.07
C VAL A 26 -0.25 -45.74 21.20
N LYS A 27 -0.39 -46.84 21.95
CA LYS A 27 -1.69 -47.48 22.19
C LYS A 27 -2.56 -46.62 23.12
N CYS A 28 -1.98 -46.12 24.20
CA CYS A 28 -2.66 -45.19 25.10
C CYS A 28 -3.10 -43.90 24.37
N LEU A 29 -2.23 -43.36 23.51
CA LEU A 29 -2.58 -42.19 22.70
C LEU A 29 -3.72 -42.47 21.72
N LYS A 30 -3.78 -43.67 21.12
CA LYS A 30 -4.91 -44.07 20.26
C LYS A 30 -6.22 -44.08 21.04
N GLU A 31 -6.23 -44.75 22.20
CA GLU A 31 -7.43 -44.85 23.05
C GLU A 31 -7.91 -43.46 23.47
N GLU A 32 -6.99 -42.57 23.80
CA GLU A 32 -7.30 -41.17 24.16
C GLU A 32 -7.81 -40.33 22.99
N ILE A 33 -7.27 -40.51 21.77
CA ILE A 33 -7.81 -39.82 20.59
C ILE A 33 -9.22 -40.33 20.28
N GLU A 34 -9.44 -41.64 20.39
CA GLU A 34 -10.73 -42.26 20.07
C GLU A 34 -11.81 -42.02 21.14
N SER A 35 -11.42 -41.68 22.37
CA SER A 35 -12.35 -41.24 23.43
C SER A 35 -12.91 -39.84 23.16
N PHE A 36 -12.24 -39.04 22.32
CA PHE A 36 -12.62 -37.67 22.01
C PHE A 36 -13.53 -37.60 20.77
N LYS A 37 -14.82 -37.30 20.98
CA LYS A 37 -15.81 -36.97 19.93
C LYS A 37 -15.82 -37.94 18.73
N ASP A 38 -15.86 -39.25 19.01
CA ASP A 38 -15.95 -40.34 18.02
C ASP A 38 -14.87 -40.36 16.93
N LEU A 39 -13.72 -39.72 17.19
CA LEU A 39 -12.59 -39.75 16.26
C LEU A 39 -12.07 -41.19 16.12
N LYS A 40 -11.59 -41.54 14.92
CA LYS A 40 -10.99 -42.86 14.64
C LYS A 40 -9.65 -42.72 13.97
N ILE A 41 -8.64 -43.41 14.49
CA ILE A 41 -7.29 -43.40 13.93
C ILE A 41 -6.63 -44.78 13.97
N GLY A 42 -6.01 -45.19 12.87
CA GLY A 42 -5.36 -46.49 12.78
C GLY A 42 -4.12 -46.58 13.69
N PHE A 43 -4.00 -47.66 14.46
CA PHE A 43 -2.83 -47.91 15.32
C PHE A 43 -1.51 -47.92 14.55
N ASN A 44 -1.48 -48.60 13.40
CA ASN A 44 -0.30 -48.61 12.53
C ASN A 44 -0.01 -47.23 11.91
N THR A 45 -1.02 -46.39 11.71
CA THR A 45 -0.85 -45.01 11.24
C THR A 45 -0.10 -44.18 12.29
N LEU A 46 -0.52 -44.26 13.56
CA LEU A 46 0.20 -43.60 14.67
C LEU A 46 1.62 -44.13 14.83
N ARG A 47 1.84 -45.45 14.74
CA ARG A 47 3.19 -46.03 14.79
C ARG A 47 4.13 -45.48 13.70
N ARG A 48 3.63 -45.27 12.48
CA ARG A 48 4.41 -44.65 11.38
C ARG A 48 4.66 -43.16 11.61
N LEU A 49 3.69 -42.44 12.18
CA LEU A 49 3.82 -41.01 12.51
C LEU A 49 4.93 -40.77 13.55
N PHE A 50 5.03 -41.63 14.56
CA PHE A 50 6.02 -41.54 15.65
C PHE A 50 7.31 -42.36 15.41
N GLY A 51 7.50 -42.93 14.22
CA GLY A 51 8.77 -43.56 13.83
C GLY A 51 9.00 -45.01 14.29
N PHE A 52 7.98 -45.70 14.81
CA PHE A 52 8.05 -47.13 15.19
C PHE A 52 7.82 -48.10 14.01
N LEU A 53 7.53 -47.56 12.82
CA LEU A 53 7.39 -48.27 11.55
C LEU A 53 7.94 -47.39 10.43
N GLN A 54 8.17 -47.98 9.25
CA GLN A 54 8.64 -47.23 8.06
C GLN A 54 7.77 -46.00 7.80
N LYS A 55 8.42 -44.83 7.75
CA LYS A 55 7.75 -43.52 7.64
C LYS A 55 7.00 -43.43 6.31
N THR A 56 5.70 -43.14 6.39
CA THR A 56 4.85 -42.83 5.23
C THR A 56 4.27 -41.44 5.40
N LYS A 57 4.08 -40.70 4.31
CA LYS A 57 3.41 -39.39 4.35
C LYS A 57 1.97 -39.58 4.85
N PRO A 58 1.53 -38.90 5.92
CA PRO A 58 0.17 -39.03 6.42
C PRO A 58 -0.84 -38.46 5.42
N THR A 59 -2.03 -39.05 5.40
CA THR A 59 -3.13 -38.56 4.56
C THR A 59 -3.77 -37.32 5.17
N LEU A 60 -4.42 -36.50 4.35
CA LEU A 60 -5.18 -35.34 4.84
C LEU A 60 -6.28 -35.76 5.84
N ALA A 61 -6.90 -36.93 5.64
CA ALA A 61 -7.86 -37.49 6.59
C ALA A 61 -7.24 -37.71 7.97
N THR A 62 -6.05 -38.35 8.04
CA THR A 62 -5.31 -38.52 9.29
C THR A 62 -4.98 -37.17 9.94
N LEU A 63 -4.52 -36.20 9.15
CA LEU A 63 -4.20 -34.86 9.65
C LEU A 63 -5.45 -34.12 10.17
N ASN A 64 -6.60 -34.28 9.52
CA ASN A 64 -7.88 -33.74 9.98
C ASN A 64 -8.34 -34.41 11.27
N THR A 65 -8.15 -35.72 11.43
CA THR A 65 -8.45 -36.42 12.70
C THR A 65 -7.61 -35.87 13.85
N LEU A 66 -6.30 -35.71 13.64
CA LEU A 66 -5.41 -35.14 14.65
C LEU A 66 -5.76 -33.67 14.97
N ALA A 67 -6.12 -32.89 13.95
CA ALA A 67 -6.57 -31.51 14.15
C ALA A 67 -7.90 -31.45 14.91
N GLY A 68 -8.83 -32.36 14.61
CA GLY A 68 -10.10 -32.52 15.33
C GLY A 68 -9.90 -32.90 16.79
N TYR A 69 -8.92 -33.76 17.09
CA TYR A 69 -8.52 -34.06 18.46
C TYR A 69 -8.02 -32.80 19.18
N LEU A 70 -7.29 -31.93 18.49
CA LEU A 70 -6.89 -30.60 18.98
C LEU A 70 -8.01 -29.54 18.92
N GLU A 71 -9.26 -29.94 18.64
CA GLU A 71 -10.44 -29.07 18.57
C GLU A 71 -10.47 -28.07 17.40
N PHE A 72 -9.66 -28.29 16.38
CA PHE A 72 -9.76 -27.56 15.12
C PHE A 72 -10.75 -28.23 14.16
N ARG A 73 -11.44 -27.43 13.35
CA ARG A 73 -12.40 -27.94 12.35
C ARG A 73 -11.72 -28.78 11.26
N SER A 74 -10.45 -28.53 10.98
CA SER A 74 -9.65 -29.23 9.97
C SER A 74 -8.16 -28.97 10.19
N TYR A 75 -7.30 -29.72 9.50
CA TYR A 75 -5.87 -29.47 9.48
C TYR A 75 -5.51 -28.09 8.92
N ALA A 76 -6.27 -27.61 7.93
CA ALA A 76 -6.11 -26.24 7.42
C ALA A 76 -6.41 -25.20 8.51
N SER A 77 -7.47 -25.41 9.31
CA SER A 77 -7.80 -24.54 10.46
C SER A 77 -6.71 -24.57 11.54
N TYR A 78 -6.10 -25.74 11.80
CA TYR A 78 -4.94 -25.86 12.70
C TYR A 78 -3.74 -25.06 12.19
N LEU A 79 -3.38 -25.19 10.90
CA LEU A 79 -2.26 -24.44 10.31
C LEU A 79 -2.51 -22.92 10.36
N SER A 80 -3.73 -22.48 10.06
CA SER A 80 -4.13 -21.08 10.15
C SER A 80 -3.99 -20.53 11.58
N ASN A 81 -4.42 -21.30 12.59
CA ASN A 81 -4.30 -20.86 13.99
C ASN A 81 -2.84 -20.88 14.47
N LYS A 82 -2.04 -21.86 14.04
CA LYS A 82 -0.59 -21.87 14.34
C LYS A 82 0.11 -20.60 13.83
N LEU A 83 -0.21 -20.18 12.60
CA LEU A 83 0.31 -18.92 12.06
C LEU A 83 -0.07 -17.71 12.93
N ASN A 84 -1.26 -17.71 13.53
CA ASN A 84 -1.69 -16.64 14.46
C ASN A 84 -0.89 -16.67 15.77
N PHE A 85 -0.61 -17.85 16.34
CA PHE A 85 0.23 -17.95 17.54
C PHE A 85 1.67 -17.49 17.27
N ASP A 86 2.26 -17.95 16.16
CA ASP A 86 3.62 -17.54 15.75
C ASP A 86 3.70 -16.02 15.58
N THR A 87 2.64 -15.42 15.02
CA THR A 87 2.47 -13.96 14.90
C THR A 87 2.41 -13.26 16.26
N TRP A 88 1.65 -13.79 17.22
CA TRP A 88 1.57 -13.24 18.56
C TRP A 88 2.90 -13.31 19.32
N TYR A 89 3.60 -14.44 19.25
CA TYR A 89 4.92 -14.57 19.87
C TYR A 89 5.92 -13.59 19.26
N PHE A 90 5.85 -13.38 17.94
CA PHE A 90 6.66 -12.36 17.27
C PHE A 90 6.36 -10.95 17.83
N GLN A 91 5.09 -10.59 18.01
CA GLN A 91 4.71 -9.30 18.64
C GLN A 91 5.27 -9.16 20.05
N GLN A 92 5.19 -10.20 20.89
CA GLN A 92 5.78 -10.16 22.23
C GLN A 92 7.30 -9.92 22.17
N LYS A 93 8.00 -10.49 21.19
CA LYS A 93 9.43 -10.21 20.97
C LYS A 93 9.66 -8.77 20.53
N LEU A 94 8.82 -8.20 19.67
CA LEU A 94 8.90 -6.78 19.30
C LEU A 94 8.79 -5.86 20.53
N LEU A 95 7.88 -6.15 21.47
CA LEU A 95 7.75 -5.38 22.72
C LEU A 95 9.04 -5.39 23.55
N LEU A 96 9.73 -6.54 23.62
CA LEU A 96 11.02 -6.64 24.31
C LEU A 96 12.11 -5.85 23.58
N ILE A 97 12.14 -5.91 22.25
CA ILE A 97 13.10 -5.18 21.42
C ILE A 97 12.89 -3.66 21.57
N GLN A 98 11.65 -3.18 21.65
CA GLN A 98 11.32 -1.76 21.82
C GLN A 98 11.94 -1.15 23.07
N GLN A 99 12.19 -1.94 24.12
CA GLN A 99 12.77 -1.44 25.36
C GLN A 99 14.29 -1.24 25.27
N LYS A 100 14.96 -1.84 24.27
CA LYS A 100 16.41 -1.77 24.10
C LYS A 100 16.88 -0.41 23.58
N LYS A 101 18.19 -0.14 23.74
CA LYS A 101 18.85 1.06 23.20
C LYS A 101 19.32 0.89 21.76
N ASN A 102 19.77 -0.32 21.39
CA ASN A 102 20.27 -0.70 20.06
C ASN A 102 19.85 -2.14 19.73
N LEU A 103 19.92 -2.54 18.46
CA LEU A 103 19.60 -3.91 18.05
C LEU A 103 20.84 -4.81 18.11
N ASN A 104 20.71 -5.97 18.76
CA ASN A 104 21.75 -7.00 18.73
C ASN A 104 21.51 -8.01 17.57
N LYS A 105 22.43 -8.97 17.40
CA LYS A 105 22.33 -10.00 16.33
C LYS A 105 21.06 -10.85 16.44
N GLU A 106 20.62 -11.19 17.65
CA GLU A 106 19.43 -12.00 17.91
C GLU A 106 18.15 -11.22 17.56
N ASP A 107 18.10 -9.94 17.92
CA ASP A 107 16.99 -9.04 17.58
C ASP A 107 16.83 -8.93 16.06
N LEU A 108 17.93 -8.73 15.34
CA LEU A 108 17.94 -8.67 13.88
C LEU A 108 17.51 -9.99 13.24
N THR A 109 17.88 -11.12 13.85
CA THR A 109 17.48 -12.44 13.35
C THR A 109 15.97 -12.64 13.54
N THR A 110 15.44 -12.26 14.70
CA THR A 110 14.02 -12.31 15.02
C THR A 110 13.21 -11.43 14.06
N LEU A 111 13.66 -10.19 13.82
CA LEU A 111 13.01 -9.28 12.87
C LEU A 111 13.00 -9.84 11.44
N LYS A 112 14.12 -10.38 10.97
CA LYS A 112 14.23 -10.98 9.64
C LYS A 112 13.31 -12.19 9.47
N GLN A 113 13.31 -13.11 10.44
CA GLN A 113 12.46 -14.28 10.45
C GLN A 113 10.97 -13.90 10.52
N GLY A 114 10.61 -12.93 11.37
CA GLY A 114 9.24 -12.44 11.46
C GLY A 114 8.74 -11.84 10.15
N LEU A 115 9.60 -11.07 9.47
CA LEU A 115 9.29 -10.47 8.17
C LEU A 115 9.16 -11.50 7.03
N GLU A 116 9.60 -12.76 7.18
CA GLU A 116 9.31 -13.81 6.18
C GLU A 116 7.80 -14.06 6.04
N GLN A 117 7.01 -13.75 7.07
CA GLN A 117 5.56 -13.81 7.03
C GLN A 117 4.97 -12.44 6.69
N HIS A 118 4.32 -12.34 5.53
CA HIS A 118 3.68 -11.11 5.02
C HIS A 118 2.79 -10.39 6.06
N GLN A 119 1.99 -11.14 6.81
CA GLN A 119 1.09 -10.60 7.85
C GLN A 119 1.80 -9.82 8.96
N ASN A 120 3.10 -10.08 9.18
CA ASN A 120 3.86 -9.44 10.25
C ASN A 120 4.33 -8.02 9.89
N ILE A 121 4.24 -7.62 8.62
CA ILE A 121 4.68 -6.29 8.17
C ILE A 121 3.98 -5.17 8.95
N VAL A 122 2.70 -5.35 9.27
CA VAL A 122 1.89 -4.38 10.01
C VAL A 122 2.40 -4.24 11.45
N TYR A 123 2.77 -5.33 12.11
CA TYR A 123 3.35 -5.28 13.45
C TYR A 123 4.73 -4.64 13.44
N VAL A 124 5.54 -4.92 12.41
CA VAL A 124 6.83 -4.25 12.24
C VAL A 124 6.64 -2.76 11.96
N ALA A 125 5.62 -2.36 11.20
CA ALA A 125 5.30 -0.97 10.95
C ALA A 125 4.92 -0.24 12.24
N TYR A 126 4.06 -0.84 13.10
CA TYR A 126 3.75 -0.28 14.41
C TYR A 126 4.95 -0.27 15.36
N PHE A 127 5.83 -1.25 15.25
CA PHE A 127 7.10 -1.26 15.98
C PHE A 127 7.97 -0.06 15.59
N VAL A 128 8.16 0.19 14.29
CA VAL A 128 8.91 1.34 13.77
C VAL A 128 8.23 2.66 14.13
N ALA A 129 6.91 2.75 13.98
CA ALA A 129 6.11 3.90 14.36
C ALA A 129 6.29 4.26 15.84
N ASN A 130 6.25 3.27 16.72
CA ASN A 130 6.51 3.50 18.14
C ASN A 130 7.92 4.06 18.35
N LEU A 131 8.95 3.46 17.73
CA LEU A 131 10.33 3.95 17.85
C LEU A 131 10.50 5.39 17.35
N ILE A 132 9.77 5.80 16.33
CA ILE A 132 9.71 7.20 15.86
C ILE A 132 9.12 8.10 16.94
N GLN A 133 7.95 7.74 17.47
CA GLN A 133 7.24 8.53 18.48
C GLN A 133 7.99 8.70 19.79
N ILE A 134 8.81 7.72 20.19
CA ILE A 134 9.66 7.81 21.38
C ILE A 134 11.11 8.20 21.05
N ASN A 135 11.37 8.65 19.81
CA ASN A 135 12.65 9.12 19.30
C ASN A 135 13.85 8.17 19.58
N LYS A 136 13.65 6.86 19.35
CA LYS A 136 14.70 5.84 19.47
C LYS A 136 15.53 5.72 18.19
N LEU A 137 16.21 6.80 17.83
CA LEU A 137 16.94 6.93 16.58
C LEU A 137 18.02 5.85 16.39
N GLY A 138 18.73 5.44 17.46
CA GLY A 138 19.74 4.37 17.37
C GLY A 138 19.18 3.02 16.90
N VAL A 139 17.99 2.65 17.39
CA VAL A 139 17.30 1.42 16.97
C VAL A 139 16.81 1.54 15.53
N LEU A 140 16.29 2.72 15.14
CA LEU A 140 15.84 2.99 13.77
C LEU A 140 17.01 2.90 12.77
N HIS A 141 18.17 3.46 13.10
CA HIS A 141 19.39 3.33 12.30
C HIS A 141 19.78 1.86 12.10
N ASP A 142 19.83 1.07 13.18
CA ASP A 142 20.17 -0.35 13.08
C ASP A 142 19.14 -1.12 12.24
N PHE A 143 17.86 -0.80 12.37
CA PHE A 143 16.77 -1.41 11.60
C PHE A 143 16.97 -1.16 10.10
N PHE A 144 16.93 0.10 9.66
CA PHE A 144 17.00 0.43 8.24
C PHE A 144 18.37 0.10 7.63
N LYS A 145 19.47 0.16 8.40
CA LYS A 145 20.78 -0.23 7.89
C LYS A 145 20.90 -1.74 7.59
N ARG A 146 20.18 -2.60 8.32
CA ARG A 146 20.45 -4.06 8.35
C ARG A 146 19.28 -4.93 7.91
N ILE A 147 18.09 -4.35 7.78
CA ILE A 147 16.88 -5.02 7.29
C ILE A 147 16.57 -4.47 5.91
N ASP A 148 16.57 -5.38 4.94
CA ASP A 148 16.17 -5.08 3.58
C ASP A 148 14.65 -5.26 3.44
N LEU A 149 14.01 -4.24 2.89
CA LEU A 149 12.57 -4.20 2.64
C LEU A 149 12.25 -4.25 1.13
N LYS A 150 13.26 -4.24 0.25
CA LYS A 150 13.08 -4.12 -1.20
C LYS A 150 12.31 -5.26 -1.85
N ASP A 151 12.55 -6.49 -1.41
CA ASP A 151 11.96 -7.70 -2.01
C ASP A 151 10.57 -8.05 -1.46
N ARG A 152 9.95 -7.11 -0.71
CA ARG A 152 8.62 -7.32 -0.13
C ARG A 152 7.53 -6.96 -1.14
N MET A 153 6.34 -7.52 -0.93
CA MET A 153 5.19 -7.20 -1.78
C MET A 153 4.84 -5.71 -1.64
N ASP A 154 4.61 -5.03 -2.76
CA ASP A 154 4.24 -3.61 -2.80
C ASP A 154 3.05 -3.30 -1.88
N SER A 155 2.05 -4.18 -1.86
CA SER A 155 0.84 -4.04 -1.04
C SER A 155 1.08 -4.14 0.48
N ASP A 156 2.16 -4.80 0.89
CA ASP A 156 2.60 -4.88 2.29
C ASP A 156 3.43 -3.65 2.66
N LEU A 157 4.30 -3.22 1.75
CA LEU A 157 5.10 -2.01 1.96
C LEU A 157 4.24 -0.74 1.97
N LEU A 158 3.14 -0.68 1.22
CA LEU A 158 2.18 0.43 1.30
C LEU A 158 1.56 0.55 2.70
N LYS A 159 1.22 -0.58 3.35
CA LYS A 159 0.75 -0.58 4.75
C LYS A 159 1.85 -0.09 5.69
N PHE A 160 3.07 -0.56 5.47
CA PHE A 160 4.24 -0.12 6.26
C PHE A 160 4.45 1.38 6.13
N ALA A 161 4.54 1.90 4.91
CA ALA A 161 4.73 3.31 4.60
C ALA A 161 3.62 4.18 5.19
N THR A 162 2.36 3.72 5.10
CA THR A 162 1.20 4.44 5.66
C THR A 162 1.31 4.59 7.17
N ILE A 163 1.54 3.49 7.91
CA ILE A 163 1.63 3.50 9.37
C ILE A 163 2.83 4.33 9.83
N VAL A 164 3.98 4.12 9.18
CA VAL A 164 5.23 4.83 9.53
C VAL A 164 5.11 6.32 9.25
N THR A 165 4.56 6.74 8.11
CA THR A 165 4.40 8.17 7.79
C THR A 165 3.45 8.85 8.79
N HIS A 166 2.32 8.22 9.11
CA HIS A 166 1.38 8.80 10.09
C HIS A 166 1.97 8.91 11.51
N SER A 167 2.95 8.07 11.84
CA SER A 167 3.62 8.18 13.15
C SER A 167 4.36 9.51 13.32
N PHE A 168 4.83 10.12 12.22
CA PHE A 168 5.49 11.42 12.25
C PHE A 168 4.53 12.58 12.54
N TYR A 169 3.23 12.46 12.20
CA TYR A 169 2.26 13.54 12.45
C TYR A 169 2.00 13.81 13.94
N GLY A 170 2.32 12.85 14.81
CA GLY A 170 2.24 13.00 16.27
C GLY A 170 3.52 13.48 16.94
N VAL A 171 4.57 13.77 16.16
CA VAL A 171 5.90 14.18 16.65
C VAL A 171 6.10 15.66 16.36
N ASP A 172 6.88 16.34 17.20
CA ASP A 172 7.20 17.77 17.00
C ASP A 172 7.91 17.98 15.64
N PRO A 173 7.56 19.03 14.86
CA PRO A 173 8.15 19.25 13.53
C PRO A 173 9.68 19.28 13.50
N SER A 174 10.32 19.84 14.53
CA SER A 174 11.78 19.91 14.61
C SER A 174 12.41 18.52 14.80
N GLU A 175 11.74 17.65 15.56
CA GLU A 175 12.16 16.27 15.76
C GLU A 175 11.89 15.42 14.52
N VAL A 176 10.74 15.62 13.84
CA VAL A 176 10.41 14.94 12.58
C VAL A 176 11.51 15.14 11.56
N TYR A 177 11.92 16.40 11.33
CA TYR A 177 12.99 16.71 10.39
C TYR A 177 14.31 16.04 10.78
N ALA A 178 14.67 16.04 12.07
CA ALA A 178 15.89 15.39 12.57
C ALA A 178 15.86 13.87 12.35
N ILE A 179 14.72 13.21 12.58
CA ILE A 179 14.55 11.77 12.36
C ILE A 179 14.67 11.46 10.86
N TYR A 180 13.94 12.18 9.99
CA TYR A 180 14.05 11.99 8.55
C TYR A 180 15.49 12.16 8.07
N LYS A 181 16.17 13.22 8.50
CA LYS A 181 17.57 13.48 8.17
C LYS A 181 18.50 12.35 8.62
N GLY A 182 18.28 11.79 9.81
CA GLY A 182 19.06 10.66 10.32
C GLY A 182 18.85 9.37 9.52
N LEU A 183 17.64 9.11 9.04
CA LEU A 183 17.30 7.87 8.34
C LEU A 183 17.47 7.96 6.82
N MET A 184 17.49 9.17 6.25
CA MET A 184 17.57 9.40 4.81
C MET A 184 18.77 8.74 4.11
N PRO A 185 19.96 8.57 4.74
CA PRO A 185 21.07 7.86 4.11
C PRO A 185 20.76 6.40 3.72
N TYR A 186 19.79 5.74 4.36
CA TYR A 186 19.47 4.34 4.09
C TYR A 186 18.47 4.18 2.94
N GLU A 187 18.87 3.44 1.89
CA GLU A 187 18.00 3.12 0.75
C GLU A 187 16.72 2.41 1.18
N SER A 188 16.82 1.45 2.10
CA SER A 188 15.68 0.73 2.68
C SER A 188 14.63 1.65 3.28
N PHE A 189 15.03 2.77 3.90
CA PHE A 189 14.10 3.78 4.42
C PHE A 189 13.43 4.53 3.28
N ARG A 190 14.22 5.03 2.32
CA ARG A 190 13.71 5.80 1.16
C ARG A 190 12.67 5.01 0.37
N ILE A 191 12.98 3.75 0.04
CA ILE A 191 12.09 2.89 -0.76
C ILE A 191 10.85 2.43 0.03
N ALA A 192 10.94 2.28 1.34
CA ALA A 192 9.84 1.74 2.15
C ALA A 192 8.92 2.82 2.72
N VAL A 193 9.32 4.09 2.70
CA VAL A 193 8.56 5.19 3.32
C VAL A 193 8.27 6.31 2.32
N PRO A 194 9.18 7.29 2.05
CA PRO A 194 8.81 8.48 1.28
C PRO A 194 8.52 8.22 -0.20
N PHE A 195 9.01 7.13 -0.81
CA PHE A 195 8.71 6.80 -2.21
C PHE A 195 7.41 6.01 -2.39
N LEU A 196 6.89 5.40 -1.33
CA LEU A 196 5.65 4.63 -1.37
C LEU A 196 4.45 5.43 -0.87
N TYR A 197 4.62 6.24 0.19
CA TYR A 197 3.58 7.12 0.68
C TYR A 197 3.78 8.53 0.12
N ILE A 198 3.06 8.83 -0.96
CA ILE A 198 3.07 10.16 -1.61
C ILE A 198 2.14 11.08 -0.83
N ASP A 199 2.70 11.92 0.05
CA ASP A 199 1.91 12.77 0.93
C ASP A 199 1.49 14.07 0.24
N TYR A 200 0.48 13.99 -0.62
CA TYR A 200 -0.08 15.16 -1.31
C TYR A 200 -0.61 16.21 -0.36
N SER A 201 -1.13 15.80 0.80
CA SER A 201 -1.68 16.68 1.83
C SER A 201 -0.61 17.60 2.42
N HIS A 202 0.62 17.11 2.57
CA HIS A 202 1.74 17.89 3.09
C HIS A 202 2.84 18.15 2.05
N LEU A 203 2.51 18.10 0.76
CA LEU A 203 3.44 18.38 -0.33
C LEU A 203 3.90 19.85 -0.35
N ASN A 204 3.13 20.77 0.24
CA ASN A 204 3.53 22.16 0.49
C ASN A 204 4.18 22.36 1.88
N GLY A 205 4.52 21.28 2.59
CA GLY A 205 5.09 21.32 3.93
C GLY A 205 6.17 20.25 4.11
N ILE A 206 6.08 19.48 5.19
CA ILE A 206 7.13 18.54 5.60
C ILE A 206 7.51 17.53 4.51
N TYR A 207 6.58 17.10 3.66
CA TYR A 207 6.92 16.14 2.60
C TYR A 207 7.85 16.76 1.56
N LEU A 208 7.75 18.07 1.27
CA LEU A 208 8.70 18.77 0.40
C LEU A 208 10.11 18.80 0.99
N GLU A 209 10.22 19.02 2.30
CA GLU A 209 11.50 18.99 3.02
C GLU A 209 12.10 17.57 2.99
N VAL A 210 11.27 16.53 3.13
CA VAL A 210 11.69 15.14 2.99
C VAL A 210 12.21 14.86 1.57
N LEU A 211 11.56 15.38 0.53
CA LEU A 211 12.04 15.26 -0.85
C LEU A 211 13.39 15.98 -1.07
N ALA A 212 13.61 17.12 -0.42
CA ALA A 212 14.91 17.78 -0.43
C ALA A 212 16.00 16.93 0.23
N LEU A 213 15.70 16.31 1.38
CA LEU A 213 16.61 15.37 2.03
C LEU A 213 16.93 14.16 1.13
N VAL A 214 15.97 13.65 0.35
CA VAL A 214 16.23 12.59 -0.64
C VAL A 214 17.27 13.04 -1.66
N GLU A 215 17.12 14.24 -2.22
CA GLU A 215 18.05 14.79 -3.23
C GLU A 215 19.48 14.91 -2.67
N GLU A 216 19.61 15.31 -1.40
CA GLU A 216 20.91 15.41 -0.72
C GLU A 216 21.59 14.04 -0.52
N ASN A 217 20.81 12.96 -0.41
CA ASN A 217 21.30 11.65 0.04
C ASN A 217 21.26 10.55 -1.03
N SER A 218 20.55 10.74 -2.14
CA SER A 218 20.46 9.76 -3.23
C SER A 218 21.25 10.19 -4.45
N LYS A 219 22.00 9.23 -5.02
CA LYS A 219 22.65 9.37 -6.34
C LYS A 219 21.90 8.60 -7.42
N CYS A 220 20.78 7.97 -7.09
CA CYS A 220 20.02 7.15 -8.01
C CYS A 220 19.21 8.06 -8.94
N THR A 221 19.35 7.89 -10.25
CA THR A 221 18.68 8.75 -11.23
C THR A 221 17.16 8.66 -11.17
N SER A 222 16.59 7.50 -10.81
CA SER A 222 15.13 7.36 -10.63
C SER A 222 14.62 8.11 -9.40
N ASP A 223 15.40 8.18 -8.34
CA ASP A 223 15.05 8.89 -7.10
C ASP A 223 15.04 10.39 -7.36
N LEU A 224 16.07 10.88 -8.04
CA LEU A 224 16.20 12.30 -8.41
C LEU A 224 15.11 12.70 -9.42
N LEU A 225 14.79 11.84 -10.38
CA LEU A 225 13.65 12.04 -11.29
C LEU A 225 12.35 12.15 -10.49
N PHE A 226 12.10 11.24 -9.54
CA PHE A 226 10.92 11.27 -8.71
C PHE A 226 10.81 12.59 -7.91
N VAL A 227 11.90 13.03 -7.27
CA VAL A 227 11.93 14.31 -6.53
C VAL A 227 11.65 15.49 -7.45
N GLY A 228 12.30 15.55 -8.62
CA GLY A 228 12.07 16.61 -9.60
C GLY A 228 10.62 16.68 -10.06
N LEU A 229 10.00 15.52 -10.32
CA LEU A 229 8.58 15.43 -10.69
C LEU A 229 7.67 15.91 -9.55
N MET A 230 7.91 15.49 -8.31
CA MET A 230 7.07 15.92 -7.18
C MET A 230 7.18 17.43 -6.90
N ARG A 231 8.36 18.03 -7.08
CA ARG A 231 8.53 19.49 -7.04
C ARG A 231 7.75 20.19 -8.14
N PHE A 232 7.77 19.66 -9.36
CA PHE A 232 6.93 20.20 -10.43
C PHE A 232 5.45 20.14 -10.04
N TYR A 233 4.97 19.03 -9.48
CA TYR A 233 3.57 18.89 -9.08
C TYR A 233 3.19 19.92 -8.02
N GLN A 234 4.02 20.07 -6.99
CA GLN A 234 3.85 21.10 -5.96
C GLN A 234 3.67 22.48 -6.58
N GLN A 235 4.60 22.90 -7.46
CA GLN A 235 4.56 24.22 -8.10
C GLN A 235 3.35 24.38 -9.04
N PHE A 236 3.07 23.36 -9.87
CA PHE A 236 1.97 23.39 -10.83
C PHE A 236 0.61 23.55 -10.15
N TYR A 237 0.38 22.83 -9.06
CA TYR A 237 -0.89 22.89 -8.32
C TYR A 237 -0.96 24.11 -7.39
N SER A 238 0.17 24.63 -6.92
CA SER A 238 0.23 25.85 -6.10
C SER A 238 0.27 27.14 -6.93
N LEU A 239 0.21 27.04 -8.26
CA LEU A 239 0.33 28.16 -9.22
C LEU A 239 1.61 28.99 -9.02
N GLU A 240 2.66 28.35 -8.52
CA GLU A 240 3.98 28.96 -8.38
C GLU A 240 4.70 28.88 -9.73
N SER A 241 5.52 29.90 -10.03
CA SER A 241 6.35 29.86 -11.23
C SER A 241 7.33 28.69 -11.15
N PHE A 242 7.34 27.83 -12.17
CA PHE A 242 8.35 26.78 -12.28
C PHE A 242 9.71 27.43 -12.57
N GLY A 243 10.52 27.61 -11.52
CA GLY A 243 11.90 28.11 -11.62
C GLY A 243 12.92 27.03 -11.99
N GLY A 244 12.48 25.78 -12.16
CA GLY A 244 13.32 24.64 -12.53
C GLY A 244 13.63 24.58 -14.03
N HIS A 245 14.63 23.78 -14.37
CA HIS A 245 14.91 23.43 -15.77
C HIS A 245 13.90 22.36 -16.22
N GLU A 246 13.58 22.31 -17.52
CA GLU A 246 12.73 21.25 -18.07
C GLU A 246 13.28 19.88 -17.65
N ILE A 247 12.45 19.03 -17.05
CA ILE A 247 12.85 17.67 -16.70
C ILE A 247 13.06 16.90 -17.99
N GLU A 248 14.31 16.56 -18.28
CA GLU A 248 14.70 15.82 -19.46
C GLU A 248 14.11 14.41 -19.47
N PHE A 249 14.07 13.81 -20.67
CA PHE A 249 13.67 12.42 -20.79
C PHE A 249 14.66 11.53 -20.03
N PRO A 250 14.19 10.72 -19.07
CA PRO A 250 15.10 10.08 -18.14
C PRO A 250 15.88 8.93 -18.80
N GLU A 251 17.14 8.81 -18.42
CA GLU A 251 17.97 7.68 -18.83
C GLU A 251 17.36 6.35 -18.36
N LYS A 252 17.54 5.29 -19.16
CA LYS A 252 17.05 3.94 -18.83
C LYS A 252 15.54 3.91 -18.54
N PHE A 253 14.74 4.79 -19.16
CA PHE A 253 13.29 4.88 -19.00
C PHE A 253 12.58 3.52 -18.93
N ASN A 254 12.97 2.56 -19.79
CA ASN A 254 12.39 1.22 -19.81
C ASN A 254 12.46 0.47 -18.47
N LYS A 255 13.45 0.75 -17.62
CA LYS A 255 13.66 0.12 -16.29
C LYS A 255 12.87 0.80 -15.17
N LEU A 256 12.25 1.95 -15.40
CA LEU A 256 11.45 2.65 -14.39
C LEU A 256 10.16 1.88 -14.08
N SER A 257 9.67 2.04 -12.84
CA SER A 257 8.37 1.50 -12.45
C SER A 257 7.24 2.10 -13.30
N PRO A 258 6.14 1.36 -13.56
CA PRO A 258 5.00 1.90 -14.30
C PRO A 258 4.45 3.21 -13.71
N VAL A 259 4.40 3.32 -12.38
CA VAL A 259 3.93 4.53 -11.67
C VAL A 259 4.83 5.73 -11.97
N LEU A 260 6.15 5.58 -11.90
CA LEU A 260 7.09 6.68 -12.16
C LEU A 260 7.08 7.11 -13.64
N LYS A 261 6.89 6.16 -14.57
CA LYS A 261 6.65 6.48 -15.98
C LYS A 261 5.37 7.29 -16.15
N GLY A 262 4.30 6.87 -15.48
CA GLY A 262 3.01 7.57 -15.47
C GLY A 262 3.14 9.01 -15.01
N ARG A 263 3.80 9.21 -13.87
CA ARG A 263 4.13 10.52 -13.29
C ARG A 263 4.92 11.41 -14.25
N TYR A 264 5.91 10.86 -14.94
CA TYR A 264 6.66 11.61 -15.96
C TYR A 264 5.76 12.07 -17.12
N PHE A 265 4.87 11.21 -17.62
CA PHE A 265 3.93 11.61 -18.68
C PHE A 265 2.88 12.62 -18.20
N ALA A 266 2.40 12.48 -16.98
CA ALA A 266 1.52 13.43 -16.33
C ALA A 266 2.19 14.81 -16.19
N TYR A 267 3.47 14.87 -15.81
CA TYR A 267 4.28 16.08 -15.91
C TYR A 267 4.28 16.66 -17.33
N LYS A 268 4.60 15.87 -18.37
CA LYS A 268 4.64 16.38 -19.74
C LYS A 268 3.28 16.92 -20.21
N ILE A 269 2.17 16.32 -19.78
CA ILE A 269 0.81 16.78 -20.05
C ILE A 269 0.53 18.12 -19.34
N MET A 270 0.90 18.22 -18.06
CA MET A 270 0.68 19.41 -17.26
C MET A 270 1.56 20.60 -17.69
N ALA A 271 2.80 20.32 -18.08
CA ALA A 271 3.77 21.32 -18.54
C ALA A 271 3.47 21.82 -19.96
N SER A 272 2.74 21.07 -20.78
CA SER A 272 2.39 21.51 -22.14
C SER A 272 1.23 22.50 -22.15
N ASN A 273 1.20 23.37 -23.15
CA ASN A 273 0.05 24.26 -23.39
C ASN A 273 -1.20 23.44 -23.77
N PHE A 274 -1.02 22.48 -24.68
CA PHE A 274 -1.99 21.46 -25.08
C PHE A 274 -1.26 20.12 -25.30
N VAL A 275 -1.99 19.00 -25.29
CA VAL A 275 -1.42 17.68 -25.57
C VAL A 275 -1.44 17.41 -27.07
N ASP A 276 -0.29 17.49 -27.71
CA ASP A 276 -0.16 17.21 -29.14
C ASP A 276 -0.29 15.70 -29.47
N ASN A 277 -0.37 15.39 -30.77
CA ASN A 277 -0.47 14.01 -31.24
C ASN A 277 0.76 13.17 -30.90
N ALA A 278 1.95 13.78 -30.78
CA ALA A 278 3.17 13.03 -30.45
C ALA A 278 3.14 12.54 -29.00
N LEU A 279 2.78 13.42 -28.06
CA LEU A 279 2.62 13.10 -26.65
C LEU A 279 1.47 12.12 -26.44
N LYS A 280 0.31 12.35 -27.08
CA LYS A 280 -0.82 11.40 -27.07
C LYS A 280 -0.39 10.01 -27.53
N ASN A 281 0.29 9.91 -28.68
CA ASN A 281 0.74 8.63 -29.21
C ASN A 281 1.77 7.95 -28.30
N ALA A 282 2.64 8.72 -27.64
CA ALA A 282 3.60 8.19 -26.69
C ALA A 282 2.92 7.57 -25.46
N VAL A 283 1.92 8.25 -24.87
CA VAL A 283 1.11 7.73 -23.76
C VAL A 283 0.46 6.40 -24.15
N PHE A 284 -0.25 6.36 -25.29
CA PHE A 284 -0.94 5.15 -25.75
C PHE A 284 0.03 4.01 -26.12
N LYS A 285 1.23 4.34 -26.59
CA LYS A 285 2.27 3.35 -26.89
C LYS A 285 2.79 2.70 -25.60
N GLU A 286 2.95 3.47 -24.53
CA GLU A 286 3.41 2.93 -23.25
C GLU A 286 2.35 2.08 -22.57
N CYS A 287 1.06 2.45 -22.62
CA CYS A 287 -0.04 1.60 -22.10
C CYS A 287 -0.02 0.16 -22.64
N LYS A 288 0.46 -0.06 -23.87
CA LYS A 288 0.56 -1.40 -24.46
C LYS A 288 1.64 -2.30 -23.83
N LYS A 289 2.55 -1.76 -23.03
CA LYS A 289 3.75 -2.46 -22.54
C LYS A 289 3.76 -2.67 -21.03
N ILE A 290 2.87 -2.02 -20.30
CA ILE A 290 2.89 -1.93 -18.84
C ILE A 290 1.50 -2.18 -18.28
N LYS A 291 1.43 -2.43 -16.96
CA LYS A 291 0.16 -2.51 -16.25
C LYS A 291 -0.50 -1.13 -16.30
N VAL A 292 -1.61 -1.02 -17.04
CA VAL A 292 -2.24 0.26 -17.34
C VAL A 292 -2.70 0.98 -16.07
N HIS A 293 -3.38 0.29 -15.15
CA HIS A 293 -3.84 0.88 -13.88
C HIS A 293 -2.72 1.58 -13.07
N LEU A 294 -1.50 1.02 -13.03
CA LEU A 294 -0.36 1.65 -12.34
C LEU A 294 0.19 2.85 -13.11
N PHE A 295 0.18 2.78 -14.44
CA PHE A 295 0.69 3.87 -15.27
C PHE A 295 -0.22 5.08 -15.28
N VAL A 296 -1.54 4.85 -15.30
CA VAL A 296 -2.49 5.94 -15.50
C VAL A 296 -2.87 6.67 -14.21
N GLU A 297 -2.37 6.21 -13.06
CA GLU A 297 -2.67 6.74 -11.73
C GLU A 297 -2.57 8.28 -11.66
N GLU A 298 -1.53 8.84 -12.28
CA GLU A 298 -1.35 10.29 -12.38
C GLU A 298 -1.60 10.87 -13.78
N VAL A 299 -1.68 10.02 -14.82
CA VAL A 299 -2.02 10.47 -16.18
C VAL A 299 -3.49 10.91 -16.26
N LEU A 300 -4.40 10.16 -15.62
CA LEU A 300 -5.83 10.51 -15.56
C LEU A 300 -6.06 11.90 -14.93
N PRO A 301 -5.56 12.20 -13.72
CA PRO A 301 -5.73 13.53 -13.13
C PRO A 301 -5.06 14.63 -13.93
N ALA A 302 -3.88 14.38 -14.54
CA ALA A 302 -3.23 15.36 -15.40
C ALA A 302 -4.11 15.74 -16.61
N LEU A 303 -4.72 14.76 -17.29
CA LEU A 303 -5.65 15.01 -18.39
C LEU A 303 -6.92 15.74 -17.91
N MET A 304 -7.44 15.38 -16.72
CA MET A 304 -8.63 16.03 -16.15
C MET A 304 -8.40 17.50 -15.81
N ILE A 305 -7.28 17.84 -15.13
CA ILE A 305 -7.00 19.22 -14.72
C ILE A 305 -6.62 20.10 -15.91
N LYS A 306 -6.03 19.51 -16.96
CA LYS A 306 -5.74 20.17 -18.23
C LYS A 306 -6.92 20.22 -19.19
N GLU A 307 -8.05 19.61 -18.83
CA GLU A 307 -9.27 19.56 -19.63
C GLU A 307 -9.11 18.88 -21.01
N GLU A 308 -8.19 17.92 -21.10
CA GLU A 308 -7.90 17.13 -22.30
C GLU A 308 -8.90 15.97 -22.46
N TYR A 309 -10.20 16.30 -22.43
CA TYR A 309 -11.29 15.33 -22.29
C TYR A 309 -11.42 14.36 -23.47
N GLU A 310 -11.04 14.77 -24.68
CA GLU A 310 -11.05 13.89 -25.85
C GLU A 310 -9.99 12.78 -25.74
N ILE A 311 -8.81 13.12 -25.21
CA ILE A 311 -7.74 12.16 -24.97
C ILE A 311 -8.10 11.26 -23.80
N LEU A 312 -8.66 11.84 -22.72
CA LEU A 312 -9.17 11.10 -21.56
C LEU A 312 -10.24 10.08 -21.99
N SER A 313 -11.19 10.48 -22.83
CA SER A 313 -12.23 9.61 -23.38
C SER A 313 -11.63 8.48 -24.22
N ALA A 314 -10.72 8.80 -25.15
CA ALA A 314 -10.08 7.79 -25.99
C ALA A 314 -9.22 6.79 -25.20
N LEU A 315 -8.58 7.25 -24.11
CA LEU A 315 -7.81 6.39 -23.22
C LEU A 315 -8.73 5.43 -22.46
N SER A 316 -9.81 5.97 -21.89
CA SER A 316 -10.83 5.22 -21.16
C SER A 316 -11.54 4.19 -22.03
N GLU A 317 -11.99 4.56 -23.23
CA GLU A 317 -12.66 3.64 -24.16
C GLU A 317 -11.77 2.48 -24.60
N LYS A 318 -10.46 2.72 -24.72
CA LYS A 318 -9.50 1.72 -25.20
C LYS A 318 -9.02 0.76 -24.13
N TYR A 319 -8.88 1.23 -22.89
CA TYR A 319 -8.27 0.47 -21.80
C TYR A 319 -9.19 0.32 -20.59
N TYR A 320 -10.51 0.35 -20.81
CA TYR A 320 -11.50 0.38 -19.73
C TYR A 320 -11.30 -0.74 -18.70
N GLU A 321 -11.09 -1.97 -19.18
CA GLU A 321 -10.91 -3.15 -18.34
C GLU A 321 -9.54 -3.15 -17.64
N GLU A 322 -8.49 -2.68 -18.30
CA GLU A 322 -7.13 -2.68 -17.75
C GLU A 322 -6.87 -1.56 -16.74
N ILE A 323 -7.73 -0.53 -16.70
CA ILE A 323 -7.70 0.53 -15.69
C ILE A 323 -8.42 0.07 -14.41
N PHE A 324 -9.55 -0.62 -14.53
CA PHE A 324 -10.26 -1.17 -13.37
C PHE A 324 -9.55 -2.42 -12.84
N GLU A 325 -8.96 -2.32 -11.65
CA GLU A 325 -8.27 -3.43 -10.99
C GLU A 325 -9.05 -3.88 -9.74
N SER A 326 -9.13 -5.19 -9.49
CA SER A 326 -9.89 -5.74 -8.35
C SER A 326 -9.10 -6.74 -7.51
N ALA A 327 -7.90 -7.12 -7.94
CA ALA A 327 -7.11 -8.14 -7.26
C ALA A 327 -6.42 -7.65 -5.98
N ASN A 328 -6.18 -6.35 -5.84
CA ASN A 328 -5.43 -5.76 -4.72
C ASN A 328 -6.28 -4.80 -3.89
N TRP A 329 -6.09 -4.81 -2.57
CA TRP A 329 -6.82 -3.91 -1.67
C TRP A 329 -6.60 -2.41 -2.00
N SER A 330 -5.39 -2.05 -2.46
CA SER A 330 -5.02 -0.69 -2.87
C SER A 330 -5.67 -0.25 -4.19
N SER A 331 -6.32 -1.16 -4.95
CA SER A 331 -6.95 -0.80 -6.21
C SER A 331 -8.14 0.16 -6.05
N LYS A 332 -8.68 0.27 -4.83
CA LYS A 332 -9.75 1.21 -4.48
C LYS A 332 -9.38 2.66 -4.77
N THR A 333 -8.12 3.04 -4.56
CA THR A 333 -7.59 4.37 -4.86
C THR A 333 -7.66 4.65 -6.36
N THR A 334 -7.06 3.79 -7.19
CA THR A 334 -7.05 3.94 -8.65
C THR A 334 -8.45 3.89 -9.24
N ASN A 335 -9.30 2.96 -8.77
CA ASN A 335 -10.68 2.83 -9.22
C ASN A 335 -11.50 4.08 -8.88
N SER A 336 -11.30 4.66 -7.71
CA SER A 336 -11.98 5.91 -7.31
C SER A 336 -11.57 7.06 -8.22
N MET A 337 -10.27 7.23 -8.50
CA MET A 337 -9.80 8.22 -9.46
C MET A 337 -10.39 7.99 -10.86
N TYR A 338 -10.47 6.74 -11.31
CA TYR A 338 -11.03 6.43 -12.62
C TYR A 338 -12.55 6.67 -12.69
N LEU A 339 -13.31 6.39 -11.63
CA LEU A 339 -14.72 6.75 -11.54
C LEU A 339 -14.94 8.26 -11.61
N VAL A 340 -14.08 9.07 -10.98
CA VAL A 340 -14.07 10.53 -11.14
C VAL A 340 -13.77 10.94 -12.59
N ALA A 341 -12.83 10.26 -13.25
CA ALA A 341 -12.54 10.48 -14.67
C ALA A 341 -13.73 10.14 -15.57
N LEU A 342 -14.40 9.01 -15.34
CA LEU A 342 -15.62 8.61 -16.05
C LEU A 342 -16.76 9.60 -15.82
N ALA A 343 -16.93 10.11 -14.60
CA ALA A 343 -17.89 11.17 -14.32
C ALA A 343 -17.56 12.44 -15.13
N THR A 344 -16.29 12.83 -15.18
CA THR A 344 -15.81 13.98 -15.96
C THR A 344 -16.04 13.80 -17.47
N ILE A 345 -15.72 12.62 -18.02
CA ILE A 345 -15.98 12.27 -19.43
C ILE A 345 -17.47 12.40 -19.75
N ASN A 346 -18.33 11.80 -18.91
CA ASN A 346 -19.78 11.82 -19.15
C ASN A 346 -20.36 13.23 -19.02
N TRP A 347 -19.85 14.04 -18.08
CA TRP A 347 -20.22 15.45 -17.98
C TRP A 347 -19.86 16.22 -19.27
N HIS A 348 -18.64 16.04 -19.78
CA HIS A 348 -18.19 16.68 -21.04
C HIS A 348 -19.06 16.25 -22.24
N LYS A 349 -19.43 14.96 -22.30
CA LYS A 349 -20.37 14.41 -23.30
C LYS A 349 -21.83 14.80 -23.06
N LYS A 350 -22.13 15.68 -22.09
CA LYS A 350 -23.47 16.13 -21.67
C LYS A 350 -24.40 15.01 -21.17
N ALA A 351 -23.83 13.87 -20.77
CA ALA A 351 -24.54 12.75 -20.16
C ALA A 351 -24.59 12.92 -18.63
N PHE A 352 -25.22 14.00 -18.15
CA PHE A 352 -25.16 14.41 -16.73
C PHE A 352 -25.68 13.37 -15.75
N LYS A 353 -26.77 12.68 -16.07
CA LYS A 353 -27.29 11.58 -15.24
C LYS A 353 -26.25 10.47 -15.05
N THR A 354 -25.58 10.05 -16.12
CA THR A 354 -24.50 9.05 -16.06
C THR A 354 -23.30 9.58 -15.29
N ALA A 355 -22.96 10.86 -15.48
CA ALA A 355 -21.88 11.50 -14.74
C ALA A 355 -22.12 11.48 -13.23
N LYS A 356 -23.34 11.79 -12.80
CA LYS A 356 -23.77 11.75 -11.39
C LYS A 356 -23.69 10.33 -10.81
N ILE A 357 -24.21 9.34 -11.54
CA ILE A 357 -24.13 7.93 -11.14
C ILE A 357 -22.67 7.50 -10.95
N ASN A 358 -21.79 7.79 -11.92
CA ASN A 358 -20.36 7.44 -11.79
C ASN A 358 -19.70 8.11 -10.60
N LEU A 359 -20.06 9.37 -10.31
CA LEU A 359 -19.51 10.10 -9.17
C LEU A 359 -20.04 9.54 -7.84
N GLU A 360 -21.31 9.11 -7.77
CA GLU A 360 -21.89 8.48 -6.58
C GLU A 360 -21.27 7.11 -6.25
N LEU A 361 -20.71 6.41 -7.25
CA LEU A 361 -19.99 5.15 -7.05
C LEU A 361 -18.60 5.33 -6.44
N VAL A 362 -18.08 6.56 -6.36
CA VAL A 362 -16.75 6.83 -5.80
C VAL A 362 -16.79 6.63 -4.27
N ALA A 363 -16.08 5.60 -3.80
CA ALA A 363 -15.94 5.31 -2.38
C ALA A 363 -14.76 6.07 -1.77
N LEU A 364 -14.90 7.39 -1.56
CA LEU A 364 -13.82 8.23 -1.00
C LEU A 364 -13.28 7.71 0.35
N ALA A 365 -14.12 7.06 1.17
CA ALA A 365 -13.71 6.48 2.45
C ALA A 365 -12.76 5.27 2.31
N GLU A 366 -12.68 4.66 1.12
CA GLU A 366 -11.79 3.52 0.82
C GLU A 366 -10.53 3.96 0.05
N VAL A 367 -10.39 5.26 -0.24
CA VAL A 367 -9.18 5.82 -0.85
C VAL A 367 -8.05 5.83 0.17
N GLU A 368 -6.85 5.44 -0.26
CA GLU A 368 -5.66 5.47 0.59
C GLU A 368 -5.37 6.88 1.12
N LEU A 369 -4.90 6.94 2.37
CA LEU A 369 -4.71 8.21 3.08
C LEU A 369 -3.75 9.17 2.35
N SER A 370 -2.75 8.65 1.64
CA SER A 370 -1.81 9.44 0.81
C SER A 370 -2.49 10.18 -0.34
N TYR A 371 -3.57 9.62 -0.89
CA TYR A 371 -4.29 10.15 -2.06
C TYR A 371 -5.66 10.73 -1.73
N TYR A 372 -6.13 10.60 -0.49
CA TYR A 372 -7.49 11.00 -0.11
C TYR A 372 -7.79 12.45 -0.46
N ASP A 373 -6.98 13.40 0.01
CA ASP A 373 -7.22 14.83 -0.26
C ASP A 373 -7.04 15.15 -1.75
N TYR A 374 -6.05 14.52 -2.40
CA TYR A 374 -5.77 14.70 -3.82
C TYR A 374 -6.94 14.25 -4.71
N ILE A 375 -7.46 13.04 -4.51
CA ILE A 375 -8.62 12.53 -5.25
C ILE A 375 -9.87 13.34 -4.90
N SER A 376 -10.04 13.74 -3.64
CA SER A 376 -11.18 14.55 -3.20
C SER A 376 -11.24 15.89 -3.94
N LEU A 377 -10.10 16.54 -4.23
CA LEU A 377 -10.07 17.76 -5.03
C LEU A 377 -10.70 17.56 -6.43
N PHE A 378 -10.33 16.46 -7.12
CA PHE A 378 -10.93 16.12 -8.41
C PHE A 378 -12.39 15.72 -8.31
N TYR A 379 -12.75 14.97 -7.27
CA TYR A 379 -14.13 14.58 -6.99
C TYR A 379 -15.03 15.81 -6.85
N TYR A 380 -14.67 16.76 -5.99
CA TYR A 380 -15.48 17.95 -5.75
C TYR A 380 -15.45 18.94 -6.92
N LEU A 381 -14.34 19.07 -7.64
CA LEU A 381 -14.30 19.84 -8.89
C LEU A 381 -15.27 19.25 -9.94
N THR A 382 -15.31 17.92 -10.07
CA THR A 382 -16.26 17.24 -10.97
C THR A 382 -17.70 17.41 -10.50
N LYS A 383 -17.93 17.36 -9.19
CA LYS A 383 -19.25 17.64 -8.59
C LYS A 383 -19.72 19.06 -8.89
N MET A 384 -18.82 20.05 -8.84
CA MET A 384 -19.12 21.43 -9.23
C MET A 384 -19.51 21.52 -10.71
N LYS A 385 -18.75 20.87 -11.60
CA LYS A 385 -19.04 20.82 -13.04
C LYS A 385 -20.46 20.29 -13.33
N ILE A 386 -20.84 19.18 -12.69
CA ILE A 386 -22.16 18.55 -12.86
C ILE A 386 -23.26 19.45 -12.30
N SER A 387 -23.14 19.88 -11.03
CA SER A 387 -24.15 20.73 -10.39
C SER A 387 -24.33 22.08 -11.08
N HIS A 388 -23.26 22.64 -11.67
CA HIS A 388 -23.35 23.84 -12.51
C HIS A 388 -24.21 23.60 -13.75
N ALA A 389 -23.97 22.51 -14.48
CA ALA A 389 -24.74 22.15 -15.68
C ALA A 389 -26.22 21.87 -15.37
N GLU A 390 -26.51 21.30 -14.19
CA GLU A 390 -27.86 21.00 -13.71
C GLU A 390 -28.53 22.17 -12.97
N LYS A 391 -27.82 23.29 -12.75
CA LYS A 391 -28.27 24.47 -11.99
C LYS A 391 -28.67 24.13 -10.54
N GLU A 392 -27.98 23.16 -9.91
CA GLU A 392 -28.20 22.76 -8.52
C GLU A 392 -27.39 23.65 -7.55
N THR A 393 -27.89 24.85 -7.23
CA THR A 393 -27.17 25.88 -6.43
C THR A 393 -26.64 25.36 -5.10
N THR A 394 -27.46 24.66 -4.31
CA THR A 394 -27.06 24.16 -2.98
C THR A 394 -25.92 23.14 -3.08
N VAL A 395 -26.00 22.21 -4.02
CA VAL A 395 -24.98 21.17 -4.23
C VAL A 395 -23.68 21.80 -4.74
N ASN A 396 -23.78 22.77 -5.64
CA ASN A 396 -22.64 23.51 -6.17
C ASN A 396 -21.90 24.30 -5.07
N ALA A 397 -22.64 25.03 -4.22
CA ALA A 397 -22.08 25.77 -3.09
C ALA A 397 -21.39 24.86 -2.08
N MET A 398 -21.99 23.72 -1.74
CA MET A 398 -21.37 22.72 -0.85
C MET A 398 -20.09 22.13 -1.47
N ALA A 399 -20.11 21.80 -2.77
CA ALA A 399 -18.93 21.28 -3.45
C ALA A 399 -17.79 22.32 -3.49
N PHE A 400 -18.10 23.58 -3.75
CA PHE A 400 -17.12 24.66 -3.71
C PHE A 400 -16.52 24.90 -2.32
N PHE A 401 -17.36 24.83 -1.28
CA PHE A 401 -16.88 24.87 0.11
C PHE A 401 -15.88 23.75 0.38
N MET A 402 -16.17 22.51 -0.05
CA MET A 402 -15.25 21.38 0.11
C MET A 402 -13.94 21.57 -0.66
N VAL A 403 -13.98 22.09 -1.90
CA VAL A 403 -12.76 22.45 -2.64
C VAL A 403 -11.94 23.47 -1.86
N THR A 404 -12.58 24.50 -1.29
CA THR A 404 -11.90 25.54 -0.53
C THR A 404 -11.20 24.98 0.72
N GLN A 405 -11.87 24.09 1.46
CA GLN A 405 -11.27 23.41 2.61
C GLN A 405 -10.06 22.56 2.22
N LEU A 406 -10.18 21.77 1.13
CA LEU A 406 -9.09 20.93 0.64
C LEU A 406 -7.91 21.76 0.13
N VAL A 407 -8.16 22.88 -0.54
CA VAL A 407 -7.11 23.81 -0.98
C VAL A 407 -6.42 24.47 0.21
N SER A 408 -7.17 24.86 1.26
CA SER A 408 -6.57 25.38 2.48
C SER A 408 -5.65 24.36 3.17
N LYS A 409 -5.94 23.06 3.05
CA LYS A 409 -5.13 21.98 3.62
C LYS A 409 -3.91 21.65 2.77
N THR A 410 -4.10 21.52 1.46
CA THR A 410 -3.06 21.03 0.52
C THR A 410 -2.19 22.14 -0.05
N GLY A 411 -2.68 23.38 -0.09
CA GLY A 411 -2.07 24.50 -0.81
C GLY A 411 -2.28 24.47 -2.34
N PHE A 412 -3.09 23.55 -2.87
CA PHE A 412 -3.29 23.37 -4.33
C PHE A 412 -4.27 24.38 -4.93
N VAL A 413 -3.91 25.67 -4.91
CA VAL A 413 -4.75 26.80 -5.35
C VAL A 413 -5.23 26.73 -6.80
N LYS A 414 -4.58 25.93 -7.65
CA LYS A 414 -5.04 25.65 -9.02
C LYS A 414 -6.50 25.14 -9.07
N PHE A 415 -6.94 24.41 -8.06
CA PHE A 415 -8.32 23.92 -8.00
C PHE A 415 -9.34 25.04 -7.75
N LEU A 416 -8.96 26.11 -7.05
CA LEU A 416 -9.83 27.30 -6.93
C LEU A 416 -9.99 27.97 -8.28
N ALA A 417 -8.88 28.24 -8.98
CA ALA A 417 -8.88 28.82 -10.32
C ALA A 417 -9.70 27.96 -11.31
N ALA A 418 -9.55 26.64 -11.27
CA ALA A 418 -10.32 25.73 -12.12
C ALA A 418 -11.83 25.72 -11.79
N SER A 419 -12.20 26.06 -10.55
CA SER A 419 -13.59 26.06 -10.07
C SER A 419 -14.35 27.33 -10.44
N GLU A 420 -13.68 28.47 -10.67
CA GLU A 420 -14.30 29.79 -10.86
C GLU A 420 -15.43 29.81 -11.90
N LYS A 421 -15.20 29.15 -13.05
CA LYS A 421 -16.18 29.09 -14.15
C LYS A 421 -17.40 28.19 -13.88
N TYR A 422 -17.40 27.46 -12.78
CA TYR A 422 -18.47 26.52 -12.41
C TYR A 422 -19.24 26.96 -11.15
N ILE A 423 -18.91 28.11 -10.57
CA ILE A 423 -19.66 28.66 -9.44
C ILE A 423 -21.01 29.16 -9.92
N LEU A 424 -22.09 28.68 -9.31
CA LEU A 424 -23.43 29.24 -9.48
C LEU A 424 -23.58 30.44 -8.54
N LYS A 425 -24.00 31.58 -9.10
CA LYS A 425 -24.30 32.81 -8.35
C LYS A 425 -25.67 32.78 -7.72
#